data_AF-A0A7M2SXF6-F1
#
_entry.id   AF-A0A7M2SXF6-F1
#
_cell.length_a   1.000
_cell.length_b   1.000
_cell.length_c   1.000
_cell.angle_alpha   90.00
_cell.angle_beta   90.00
_cell.angle_gamma   90.00
#
_symmetry.space_group_name_H-M   'P 1'
#
loop_
_entity.id
_entity.type
_entity.pdbx_description
1 polymer ?
#
loop_
_entity_poly.entity_id
_entity_poly.type
_entity_poly.pdbx_seq_one_letter_code
_entity_poly.pdbx_strand_id
1 'polypeptide(L)'
;MKARRRTGPTDVVKAIVYDRDGGVCVRCGKREDLTIHHRVNRGMGGAREEWINQAHNLLLVCTVCNGWFEDNPRESYEAGWKVRRPQLPSEVLVMYADGREYQLTPDGVRSTTVAAAR
;
A
#
# COMPACT_ATOMS: atom_id res chain seq x y z
N MET A 1 -9.01 -25.37 -21.89
CA MET A 1 -9.44 -24.46 -20.80
C MET A 1 -8.56 -23.20 -20.85
N LYS A 2 -9.15 -22.00 -20.87
CA LYS A 2 -8.37 -20.75 -20.80
C LYS A 2 -7.85 -20.59 -19.37
N ALA A 3 -6.53 -20.52 -19.18
CA ALA A 3 -5.94 -20.26 -17.88
C ALA A 3 -6.52 -18.97 -17.27
N ARG A 4 -6.87 -18.99 -15.98
CA ARG A 4 -7.40 -17.83 -15.28
C ARG A 4 -6.37 -16.69 -15.34
N ARG A 5 -6.74 -15.55 -15.91
CA ARG A 5 -5.86 -14.37 -16.03
C ARG A 5 -5.40 -13.95 -14.62
N ARG A 6 -4.08 -13.92 -14.36
CA ARG A 6 -3.54 -13.27 -13.16
C ARG A 6 -3.86 -11.78 -13.26
N THR A 7 -4.58 -11.26 -12.27
CA THR A 7 -5.04 -9.85 -12.22
C THR A 7 -4.52 -9.10 -10.99
N GLY A 8 -3.65 -9.74 -10.20
CA GLY A 8 -2.97 -9.14 -9.06
C GLY A 8 -1.55 -8.68 -9.40
N PRO A 9 -0.82 -8.12 -8.42
CA PRO A 9 0.57 -7.69 -8.59
C PRO A 9 1.45 -8.85 -9.06
N THR A 10 2.42 -8.52 -9.93
CA THR A 10 3.45 -9.48 -10.35
C THR A 10 4.37 -9.80 -9.18
N ASP A 11 5.10 -10.91 -9.27
CA ASP A 11 6.03 -11.30 -8.19
C ASP A 11 7.19 -10.30 -8.05
N VAL A 12 7.58 -9.63 -9.15
CA VAL A 12 8.53 -8.51 -9.15
C VAL A 12 8.01 -7.33 -8.32
N VAL A 13 6.76 -6.91 -8.53
CA VAL A 13 6.20 -5.79 -7.76
C VAL A 13 6.05 -6.16 -6.28
N LYS A 14 5.66 -7.41 -5.98
CA LYS A 14 5.63 -7.86 -4.58
C LYS A 14 7.02 -7.78 -3.94
N ALA A 15 8.06 -8.24 -4.63
CA ALA A 15 9.43 -8.17 -4.11
C ALA A 15 9.87 -6.73 -3.81
N ILE A 16 9.55 -5.78 -4.70
CA ILE A 16 9.78 -4.34 -4.48
C ILE A 16 9.08 -3.85 -3.21
N VAL A 17 7.81 -4.20 -3.02
CA VAL A 17 7.05 -3.79 -1.83
C VAL A 17 7.63 -4.41 -0.55
N TYR A 18 8.04 -5.68 -0.62
CA TYR A 18 8.68 -6.37 0.50
C TYR A 18 9.99 -5.72 0.92
N ASP A 19 10.84 -5.38 -0.05
CA ASP A 19 12.13 -4.74 0.17
C ASP A 19 11.96 -3.32 0.71
N ARG A 20 11.12 -2.50 0.06
CA ARG A 20 10.80 -1.13 0.49
C ARG A 20 10.27 -1.07 1.93
N ASP A 21 9.42 -2.03 2.30
CA ASP A 21 8.79 -2.09 3.61
C ASP A 21 9.62 -2.89 4.63
N GLY A 22 10.83 -3.34 4.25
CA GLY A 22 11.78 -4.01 5.14
C GLY A 22 11.30 -5.35 5.68
N GLY A 23 10.37 -6.02 4.99
CA GLY A 23 9.78 -7.27 5.46
C GLY A 23 8.99 -7.14 6.77
N VAL A 24 8.45 -5.96 7.06
CA VAL A 24 7.60 -5.70 8.24
C VAL A 24 6.27 -5.07 7.86
N CYS A 25 5.27 -5.27 8.71
CA CYS A 25 4.00 -4.56 8.61
C CYS A 25 4.23 -3.04 8.74
N VAL A 26 3.82 -2.26 7.74
CA VAL A 26 4.03 -0.81 7.74
C VAL A 26 3.37 -0.11 8.92
N ARG A 27 2.27 -0.64 9.47
CA ARG A 27 1.57 -0.02 10.62
C ARG A 27 2.15 -0.40 11.97
N CYS A 28 2.42 -1.69 12.20
CA CYS A 28 2.74 -2.19 13.54
C CYS A 28 4.11 -2.86 13.67
N GLY A 29 4.89 -2.98 12.59
CA GLY A 29 6.25 -3.54 12.62
C GLY A 29 6.34 -5.07 12.76
N LYS A 30 5.22 -5.79 12.84
CA LYS A 30 5.21 -7.27 12.88
C LYS A 30 5.87 -7.86 11.62
N ARG A 31 6.62 -8.96 11.77
CA ARG A 31 7.32 -9.69 10.69
C ARG A 31 6.58 -10.93 10.17
N GLU A 32 5.53 -11.34 10.87
CA GLU A 32 4.78 -12.57 10.61
C GLU A 32 3.43 -12.28 9.97
N ASP A 33 2.88 -13.30 9.28
CA ASP A 33 1.57 -13.27 8.64
C ASP A 33 1.36 -12.05 7.74
N LEU A 34 2.37 -11.76 6.91
CA LEU A 34 2.37 -10.61 6.04
C LEU A 34 1.57 -10.85 4.76
N THR A 35 0.89 -9.81 4.32
CA THR A 35 0.09 -9.77 3.10
C THR A 35 0.26 -8.41 2.41
N ILE A 36 -0.06 -8.37 1.12
CA ILE A 36 -0.07 -7.14 0.33
C ILE A 36 -1.46 -6.52 0.42
N HIS A 37 -1.51 -5.29 0.93
CA HIS A 37 -2.71 -4.46 0.99
C HIS A 37 -2.74 -3.45 -0.15
N HIS A 38 -3.89 -3.30 -0.81
CA HIS A 38 -4.13 -2.25 -1.80
C HIS A 38 -4.67 -1.00 -1.12
N ARG A 39 -3.99 0.14 -1.27
CA ARG A 39 -4.42 1.43 -0.69
C ARG A 39 -5.68 1.96 -1.36
N VAL A 40 -5.69 1.95 -2.69
CA VAL A 40 -6.91 2.10 -3.51
C VAL A 40 -7.41 0.71 -3.86
N ASN A 41 -8.62 0.41 -3.42
CA ASN A 41 -9.27 -0.87 -3.70
C ASN A 41 -9.44 -1.10 -5.21
N ARG A 42 -9.12 -2.33 -5.63
CA ARG A 42 -9.24 -2.79 -7.03
C ARG A 42 -10.67 -2.95 -7.54
N GLY A 43 -11.66 -2.94 -6.63
CA GLY A 43 -13.07 -3.22 -6.94
C GLY A 43 -13.34 -4.67 -7.36
N MET A 44 -14.61 -5.06 -7.36
CA MET A 44 -15.07 -6.34 -7.91
C MET A 44 -15.09 -6.28 -9.44
N GLY A 45 -14.56 -7.30 -10.11
CA GLY A 45 -14.47 -7.37 -11.59
C GLY A 45 -13.08 -7.05 -12.16
N GLY A 46 -12.14 -6.66 -11.30
CA GLY A 46 -10.79 -6.26 -11.69
C GLY A 46 -10.72 -4.79 -12.07
N ALA A 47 -9.57 -4.17 -11.77
CA ALA A 47 -9.29 -2.79 -12.13
C ALA A 47 -8.72 -2.70 -13.55
N ARG A 48 -9.06 -1.62 -14.25
CA ARG A 48 -8.55 -1.33 -15.60
C ARG A 48 -7.29 -0.47 -15.56
N GLU A 49 -7.09 0.22 -14.45
CA GLU A 49 -5.97 1.12 -14.26
C GLU A 49 -4.66 0.33 -14.12
N GLU A 50 -3.68 0.66 -14.96
CA GLU A 50 -2.38 0.01 -14.96
C GLU A 50 -1.64 0.20 -13.62
N TRP A 51 -1.88 1.31 -12.94
CA TRP A 51 -1.26 1.65 -11.67
C TRP A 51 -1.83 0.89 -10.47
N ILE A 52 -2.99 0.23 -10.60
CA ILE A 52 -3.67 -0.41 -9.45
C ILE A 52 -2.80 -1.47 -8.76
N ASN A 53 -1.90 -2.11 -9.50
CA ASN A 53 -1.02 -3.16 -9.02
C ASN A 53 0.44 -2.70 -8.93
N GLN A 54 0.71 -1.39 -9.01
CA GLN A 54 2.06 -0.83 -8.86
C GLN A 54 2.39 -0.54 -7.40
N ALA A 55 3.69 -0.47 -7.07
CA ALA A 55 4.18 -0.46 -5.70
C ALA A 55 3.61 0.68 -4.84
N HIS A 56 3.40 1.89 -5.39
CA HIS A 56 2.82 3.00 -4.64
C HIS A 56 1.40 2.74 -4.11
N ASN A 57 0.64 1.86 -4.77
CA ASN A 57 -0.70 1.46 -4.33
C ASN A 57 -0.69 0.28 -3.36
N LEU A 58 0.48 -0.28 -3.04
CA LEU A 58 0.62 -1.51 -2.28
C LEU A 58 1.39 -1.25 -0.98
N LEU A 59 0.98 -1.90 0.10
CA LEU A 59 1.67 -1.90 1.40
C LEU A 59 1.86 -3.33 1.87
N LEU A 60 2.99 -3.60 2.52
CA LEU A 60 3.20 -4.84 3.27
C LEU A 60 2.63 -4.69 4.68
N VAL A 61 1.62 -5.48 5.02
CA VAL A 61 0.94 -5.42 6.32
C VAL A 61 0.74 -6.80 6.89
N CYS A 62 0.62 -6.94 8.21
CA CYS A 62 0.13 -8.19 8.77
C CYS A 62 -1.38 -8.35 8.53
N THR A 63 -1.87 -9.58 8.49
CA THR A 63 -3.30 -9.91 8.31
C THR A 63 -4.22 -9.17 9.28
N VAL A 64 -3.79 -9.00 10.54
CA VAL A 64 -4.53 -8.27 11.58
C VAL A 64 -4.68 -6.78 11.21
N CYS A 65 -3.60 -6.12 10.79
CA CYS A 65 -3.69 -4.72 10.38
C CYS A 65 -4.49 -4.56 9.08
N ASN A 66 -4.35 -5.51 8.15
CA ASN A 66 -5.14 -5.51 6.92
C ASN A 66 -6.65 -5.51 7.20
N GLY A 67 -7.12 -6.40 8.10
CA GLY A 67 -8.51 -6.42 8.52
C GLY A 67 -8.92 -5.12 9.22
N TRP A 68 -8.08 -4.65 10.15
CA TRP A 68 -8.33 -3.40 10.87
C TRP A 68 -8.52 -2.20 9.93
N PHE A 69 -7.82 -2.13 8.79
CA PHE A 69 -8.01 -1.06 7.81
C PHE A 69 -9.38 -1.03 7.14
N GLU A 70 -9.98 -2.20 6.99
CA GLU A 70 -11.34 -2.32 6.45
C GLU A 70 -12.38 -1.92 7.50
N ASP A 71 -12.14 -2.29 8.76
CA ASP A 71 -13.05 -1.99 9.87
C ASP A 71 -12.96 -0.54 10.36
N ASN A 72 -11.82 0.14 10.13
CA ASN A 72 -11.54 1.50 10.62
C ASN A 72 -11.18 2.43 9.45
N PRO A 73 -12.14 2.70 8.54
CA PRO A 73 -11.84 3.38 7.29
C PRO A 73 -11.40 4.83 7.51
N ARG A 74 -11.97 5.56 8.48
CA ARG A 74 -11.62 6.97 8.72
C ARG A 74 -10.13 7.11 9.03
N GLU A 75 -9.68 6.40 10.05
CA GLU A 75 -8.29 6.38 10.52
C GLU A 75 -7.36 5.87 9.40
N SER A 76 -7.83 4.92 8.60
CA SER A 76 -7.05 4.38 7.48
C SER A 76 -6.87 5.36 6.34
N TYR A 77 -7.85 6.22 6.07
CA TYR A 77 -7.70 7.31 5.11
C TYR A 77 -6.83 8.44 5.67
N GLU A 78 -6.97 8.79 6.96
CA GLU A 78 -6.16 9.80 7.63
C GLU A 78 -4.67 9.43 7.63
N ALA A 79 -4.34 8.16 7.92
CA ALA A 79 -2.96 7.65 7.91
C ALA A 79 -2.44 7.30 6.50
N GLY A 80 -3.28 7.44 5.47
CA GLY A 80 -2.96 7.12 4.08
C GLY A 80 -2.79 5.63 3.76
N TRP A 81 -3.12 4.72 4.68
CA TRP A 81 -3.18 3.28 4.42
C TRP A 81 -4.24 2.92 3.40
N LYS A 82 -5.32 3.72 3.33
CA LYS A 82 -6.32 3.69 2.26
C LYS A 82 -6.37 5.02 1.54
N VAL A 83 -6.74 5.01 0.28
CA VAL A 83 -6.83 6.21 -0.57
C VAL A 83 -8.15 6.18 -1.35
N ARG A 84 -8.86 7.31 -1.36
CA ARG A 84 -10.12 7.46 -2.09
C ARG A 84 -9.85 7.96 -3.50
N ARG A 85 -10.54 7.38 -4.48
CA ARG A 85 -10.61 7.99 -5.81
C ARG A 85 -11.27 9.38 -5.71
N PRO A 86 -10.86 10.36 -6.55
CA PRO A 86 -9.94 10.23 -7.68
C PRO A 86 -8.44 10.35 -7.32
N GLN A 87 -8.07 10.53 -6.05
CA GLN A 87 -6.67 10.70 -5.66
C GLN A 87 -5.84 9.48 -6.04
N LEU A 88 -4.62 9.74 -6.50
CA LEU A 88 -3.63 8.71 -6.77
C LEU A 88 -2.89 8.35 -5.48
N PRO A 89 -2.47 7.09 -5.32
CA PRO A 89 -1.75 6.69 -4.11
C PRO A 89 -0.42 7.45 -3.94
N SER A 90 0.20 7.91 -5.03
CA SER A 90 1.43 8.71 -5.00
C SER A 90 1.21 10.13 -4.46
N GLU A 91 -0.03 10.61 -4.37
CA GLU A 91 -0.38 11.95 -3.87
C GLU A 91 -0.67 11.95 -2.36
N VAL A 92 -0.84 10.78 -1.76
CA VAL A 92 -1.21 10.62 -0.35
C VAL A 92 -0.03 10.03 0.40
N LEU A 93 0.44 10.74 1.43
CA LEU A 93 1.48 10.25 2.32
C LEU A 93 0.97 9.04 3.12
N VAL A 94 1.90 8.17 3.54
CA VAL A 94 1.59 7.01 4.38
C VAL A 94 2.37 7.11 5.67
N MET A 95 1.67 7.04 6.80
CA MET A 95 2.27 6.94 8.12
C MET A 95 2.75 5.50 8.38
N TYR A 96 4.01 5.35 8.76
CA TYR A 96 4.61 4.05 9.11
C TYR A 96 4.75 3.90 10.63
N ALA A 97 5.09 2.68 11.06
CA ALA A 97 5.24 2.27 12.45
C ALA A 97 6.28 3.10 13.24
N ASP A 98 7.21 3.76 12.55
CA ASP A 98 8.20 4.66 13.13
C ASP A 98 7.65 6.09 13.37
N GLY A 99 6.37 6.32 13.07
CA GLY A 99 5.69 7.60 13.21
C GLY A 99 6.00 8.61 12.10
N ARG A 100 6.78 8.21 11.08
CA ARG A 100 7.12 9.09 9.95
C ARG A 100 6.18 8.85 8.77
N GLU A 101 6.00 9.90 7.99
CA GLU A 101 5.19 9.91 6.78
C GLU A 101 6.05 9.89 5.52
N TYR A 102 5.60 9.13 4.54
CA TYR A 102 6.34 8.92 3.30
C TYR A 102 5.44 8.99 2.09
N GLN A 103 5.95 9.64 1.05
CA GLN A 103 5.41 9.51 -0.29
C GLN A 103 5.92 8.20 -0.91
N LEU A 104 5.02 7.46 -1.56
CA LEU A 104 5.34 6.21 -2.25
C LEU A 104 5.28 6.42 -3.76
N THR A 105 6.36 6.06 -4.46
CA THR A 105 6.45 6.23 -5.91
C THR A 105 6.14 4.93 -6.66
N PRO A 106 5.75 5.01 -7.95
CA PRO A 106 5.43 3.83 -8.76
C PRO A 106 6.50 2.74 -8.82
N ASP A 107 7.76 3.14 -8.83
CA ASP A 107 8.95 2.29 -8.82
C ASP A 107 9.31 1.73 -7.43
N GLY A 108 8.54 2.10 -6.40
CA GLY A 108 8.65 1.51 -5.06
C GLY A 108 9.63 2.22 -4.14
N VAL A 109 9.99 3.46 -4.42
CA VAL A 109 10.80 4.28 -3.52
C VAL A 109 9.91 4.92 -2.45
N ARG A 110 10.44 5.02 -1.22
CA ARG A 110 9.92 5.89 -0.17
C ARG A 110 10.70 7.19 -0.16
N SER A 111 10.00 8.31 -0.31
CA SER A 111 10.58 9.63 -0.12
C SER A 111 10.01 10.25 1.15
N THR A 112 10.88 10.71 2.05
CA THR A 112 10.45 11.55 3.17
C THR A 112 10.04 12.90 2.61
N THR A 113 8.82 13.33 2.89
CA THR A 113 8.51 14.76 2.82
C THR A 113 9.32 15.44 3.91
N VAL A 114 10.41 16.09 3.54
CA VAL A 114 11.00 17.12 4.40
C VAL A 114 9.86 18.10 4.63
N ALA A 115 9.28 18.12 5.82
CA ALA A 115 8.46 19.24 6.21
C ALA A 115 9.36 20.47 6.01
N ALA A 116 9.00 21.33 5.07
CA ALA A 116 9.53 22.68 5.07
C ALA A 116 9.22 23.21 6.47
N ALA A 117 10.28 23.35 7.29
CA ALA A 117 10.19 23.96 8.59
C ALA A 117 9.45 25.29 8.40
N ARG A 118 8.28 25.40 9.03
CA ARG A 118 7.59 26.66 9.27
C ARG A 118 7.51 26.84 10.77
#